data_AF-A0A956DI44-F1
#
_entry.id   AF-A0A956DI44-F1
#
_cell.length_a   1.000
_cell.length_b   1.000
_cell.length_c   1.000
_cell.angle_alpha   90.00
_cell.angle_beta   90.00
_cell.angle_gamma   90.00
#
_symmetry.space_group_name_H-M   'P 1'
#
loop_
_entity.id
_entity.type
_entity.pdbx_description
1 polymer ?
#
loop_
_entity_poly.entity_id
_entity_poly.type
_entity_poly.pdbx_seq_one_letter_code
_entity_poly.pdbx_strand_id
1 'polypeptide(L)'
;DFDGDGFDDVAMGNMNSHTTCVFRGDGHGKLRLGEELADGGWSAGAADLDHDGHAELVVSSALPRRGNRLGPWGALSVYRFEEGRMVLKAKLDTLAPAERFWVHDVDGDSTHDVITISQSGVMVLLGRPCPNGGP
;
A
#
# COMPACT_ATOMS: atom_id res chain seq x y z
N ASP A 1 11.73 -5.86 1.27
CA ASP A 1 12.02 -5.98 2.69
C ASP A 1 11.12 -5.00 3.47
N PHE A 2 10.03 -5.48 4.08
CA PHE A 2 9.15 -4.60 4.86
C PHE A 2 9.60 -4.50 6.32
N ASP A 3 10.18 -5.56 6.89
CA ASP A 3 10.58 -5.59 8.30
C ASP A 3 12.06 -5.26 8.55
N GLY A 4 12.82 -4.97 7.50
CA GLY A 4 14.20 -4.51 7.56
C GLY A 4 15.19 -5.63 7.84
N ASP A 5 14.82 -6.89 7.61
CA ASP A 5 15.65 -8.05 7.93
C ASP A 5 16.68 -8.39 6.84
N GLY A 6 16.64 -7.68 5.72
CA GLY A 6 17.52 -7.85 4.57
C GLY A 6 17.03 -8.88 3.55
N PHE A 7 15.82 -9.43 3.72
CA PHE A 7 15.21 -10.41 2.81
C PHE A 7 13.98 -9.85 2.09
N ASP A 8 13.74 -10.38 0.90
CA ASP A 8 12.61 -9.95 0.08
C ASP A 8 11.29 -10.51 0.63
N ASP A 9 10.42 -9.59 1.03
CA ASP A 9 9.04 -9.83 1.42
C ASP A 9 8.07 -9.74 0.24
N VAL A 10 6.89 -10.34 0.39
CA VAL A 10 5.83 -10.33 -0.62
C VAL A 10 4.49 -9.95 0.01
N ALA A 11 3.74 -9.06 -0.62
CA ALA A 11 2.36 -8.78 -0.27
C ALA A 11 1.42 -9.17 -1.43
N MET A 12 0.26 -9.71 -1.10
CA MET A 12 -0.74 -10.13 -2.09
C MET A 12 -2.16 -9.80 -1.61
N GLY A 13 -2.93 -9.12 -2.45
CA GLY A 13 -4.36 -8.95 -2.23
C GLY A 13 -5.12 -10.26 -2.46
N ASN A 14 -5.93 -10.66 -1.49
CA ASN A 14 -6.82 -11.81 -1.56
C ASN A 14 -8.28 -11.34 -1.65
N MET A 15 -8.75 -11.28 -2.89
CA MET A 15 -10.10 -10.81 -3.21
C MET A 15 -11.21 -11.68 -2.62
N ASN A 16 -10.96 -12.98 -2.38
CA ASN A 16 -11.97 -13.91 -1.88
C ASN A 16 -12.23 -13.72 -0.38
N SER A 17 -11.17 -13.48 0.40
CA SER A 17 -11.27 -13.22 1.84
C SER A 17 -11.41 -11.73 2.16
N HIS A 18 -11.26 -10.85 1.17
CA HIS A 18 -11.20 -9.40 1.35
C HIS A 18 -10.06 -8.98 2.28
N THR A 19 -8.90 -9.62 2.14
CA THR A 19 -7.71 -9.37 2.96
C THR A 19 -6.46 -9.17 2.11
N THR A 20 -5.44 -8.53 2.67
CA THR A 20 -4.09 -8.53 2.09
C THR A 20 -3.19 -9.44 2.92
N CYS A 21 -2.58 -10.43 2.31
CA CYS A 21 -1.62 -11.32 2.97
C CYS A 21 -0.20 -10.78 2.77
N VAL A 22 0.55 -10.66 3.86
CA VAL A 22 1.96 -10.27 3.86
C VAL A 22 2.81 -11.47 4.27
N PHE A 23 3.74 -11.83 3.40
CA PHE A 23 4.65 -12.95 3.56
C PHE A 23 6.06 -12.46 3.79
N ARG A 24 6.74 -13.03 4.79
CA ARG A 24 8.15 -12.78 5.10
C ARG A 24 9.07 -13.72 4.35
N GLY A 25 10.10 -13.17 3.75
CA GLY A 25 11.20 -13.92 3.16
C GLY A 25 12.11 -14.53 4.22
N ASP A 26 12.77 -15.64 3.92
CA ASP A 26 13.82 -16.21 4.77
C ASP A 26 15.24 -16.10 4.17
N GLY A 27 15.38 -15.35 3.07
CA GLY A 27 16.63 -15.25 2.32
C GLY A 27 17.02 -16.50 1.53
N HIS A 28 16.27 -17.60 1.66
CA HIS A 28 16.50 -18.88 0.99
C HIS A 28 15.38 -19.21 -0.02
N GLY A 29 14.59 -18.21 -0.38
CA GLY A 29 13.50 -18.32 -1.35
C GLY A 29 12.22 -18.94 -0.78
N LYS A 30 12.11 -19.11 0.55
CA LYS A 30 10.85 -19.49 1.17
C LYS A 30 10.12 -18.25 1.67
N LEU A 31 8.80 -18.36 1.65
CA LEU A 31 7.87 -17.35 2.15
C LEU A 31 7.06 -17.96 3.30
N ARG A 32 6.90 -17.21 4.38
CA ARG A 32 6.01 -17.58 5.49
C ARG A 32 4.98 -16.49 5.68
N LEU A 33 3.72 -16.87 5.92
CA LEU A 33 2.69 -15.89 6.26
C LEU A 33 3.08 -15.18 7.55
N GLY A 34 3.29 -13.86 7.46
CA GLY A 34 3.59 -13.00 8.60
C GLY A 34 2.31 -12.36 9.14
N GLU A 35 1.53 -11.74 8.25
CA GLU A 35 0.33 -10.99 8.65
C GLU A 35 -0.78 -11.08 7.60
N GLU A 36 -2.03 -10.96 8.06
CA GLU A 36 -3.21 -10.83 7.20
C GLU A 36 -3.99 -9.57 7.59
N LEU A 37 -4.12 -8.64 6.65
CA LEU A 37 -4.75 -7.33 6.85
C LEU A 37 -6.20 -7.39 6.38
N ALA A 38 -7.16 -7.11 7.27
CA ALA A 38 -8.58 -7.07 6.93
C ALA A 38 -8.99 -5.74 6.29
N ASP A 39 -8.37 -5.41 5.16
CA ASP A 39 -8.42 -4.09 4.52
C ASP A 39 -9.26 -4.04 3.24
N GLY A 40 -9.79 -5.18 2.79
CA GLY A 40 -10.51 -5.31 1.52
C GLY A 40 -9.60 -5.51 0.30
N GLY A 41 -8.37 -5.97 0.52
CA GLY A 41 -7.29 -6.08 -0.46
C GLY A 41 -7.70 -6.59 -1.83
N TRP A 42 -7.46 -5.76 -2.84
CA TRP A 42 -7.69 -6.04 -4.26
C TRP A 42 -6.38 -6.11 -5.03
N SER A 43 -5.54 -5.08 -4.89
CA SER A 43 -4.20 -5.01 -5.47
C SER A 43 -3.26 -4.30 -4.50
N ALA A 44 -2.01 -4.72 -4.45
CA ALA A 44 -1.02 -4.25 -3.48
C ALA A 44 0.35 -4.07 -4.13
N GLY A 45 1.16 -3.15 -3.59
CA GLY A 45 2.57 -2.99 -3.96
C GLY A 45 3.33 -2.10 -3.00
N ALA A 46 4.63 -1.97 -3.24
CA ALA A 46 5.56 -1.45 -2.26
C ALA A 46 6.43 -0.36 -2.86
N ALA A 47 6.68 0.69 -2.07
CA ALA A 47 7.66 1.71 -2.36
C ALA A 47 8.00 2.50 -1.08
N ASP A 48 9.21 3.04 -1.04
CA ASP A 48 9.61 4.02 -0.04
C ASP A 48 8.99 5.38 -0.39
N LEU A 49 7.83 5.66 0.21
CA LEU A 49 6.99 6.83 -0.10
C LEU A 49 7.41 8.07 0.69
N ASP A 50 8.08 7.90 1.82
CA ASP A 50 8.51 9.00 2.69
C ASP A 50 10.03 9.16 2.82
N HIS A 51 10.79 8.38 2.05
CA HIS A 51 12.24 8.50 1.81
C HIS A 51 13.08 8.22 3.05
N ASP A 52 12.58 7.35 3.92
CA ASP A 52 13.30 6.94 5.11
C ASP A 52 14.12 5.66 4.90
N GLY A 53 14.12 5.10 3.70
CA GLY A 53 14.86 3.90 3.32
C GLY A 53 14.10 2.60 3.59
N HIS A 54 12.84 2.69 4.04
CA HIS A 54 11.97 1.55 4.31
C HIS A 54 10.73 1.62 3.40
N ALA A 55 10.38 0.50 2.76
CA ALA A 55 9.24 0.51 1.85
C ALA A 55 7.91 0.45 2.62
N GLU A 56 6.99 1.36 2.31
CA GLU A 56 5.59 1.23 2.66
C GLU A 56 4.87 0.26 1.73
N LEU A 57 3.87 -0.44 2.28
CA LEU A 57 2.90 -1.22 1.53
C LEU A 57 1.67 -0.37 1.21
N VAL A 58 1.38 -0.22 -0.08
CA VAL A 58 0.16 0.42 -0.60
C VAL A 58 -0.83 -0.67 -1.00
N VAL A 59 -2.05 -0.58 -0.49
CA VAL A 59 -3.14 -1.49 -0.82
C VAL A 59 -4.30 -0.70 -1.39
N SER A 60 -4.73 -1.08 -2.59
CA SER A 60 -6.05 -0.75 -3.10
C SER A 60 -7.06 -1.80 -2.63
N SER A 61 -8.17 -1.34 -2.08
CA SER A 61 -9.24 -2.21 -1.61
C SER A 61 -10.55 -1.93 -2.33
N ALA A 62 -11.37 -2.97 -2.43
CA ALA A 62 -12.77 -2.85 -2.82
C ALA A 62 -13.62 -3.07 -1.57
N LEU A 63 -14.36 -2.05 -1.15
CA LEU A 63 -15.26 -2.20 -0.01
C LEU A 63 -16.49 -2.99 -0.45
N PRO A 64 -16.98 -3.96 0.36
CA PRO A 64 -18.22 -4.66 0.06
C PRO A 64 -19.35 -3.64 -0.10
N ARG A 65 -20.21 -3.83 -1.10
CA ARG A 65 -21.35 -2.95 -1.39
C ARG A 65 -22.32 -2.91 -0.20
N ARG A 66 -22.10 -2.01 0.76
CA ARG A 66 -23.03 -1.79 1.87
C ARG A 66 -24.10 -0.80 1.45
N GLY A 67 -25.12 -1.29 0.75
CA GLY A 67 -26.48 -0.73 0.72
C GLY A 67 -26.71 0.71 0.25
N ASN A 68 -25.68 1.51 0.00
CA ASN A 68 -25.81 2.92 -0.36
C ASN A 68 -25.14 3.16 -1.71
N ARG A 69 -25.90 3.66 -2.67
CA ARG A 69 -25.45 3.95 -4.05
C ARG A 69 -24.42 5.09 -4.14
N LEU A 70 -24.03 5.67 -2.99
CA LEU A 70 -23.24 6.90 -2.86
C LEU A 70 -22.10 6.81 -1.82
N GLY A 71 -21.72 5.62 -1.33
CA GLY A 71 -20.55 5.43 -0.45
C GLY A 71 -19.25 5.19 -1.23
N PRO A 72 -18.05 5.29 -0.62
CA PRO A 72 -16.80 4.97 -1.29
C PRO A 72 -16.75 3.49 -1.69
N TRP A 73 -16.37 3.22 -2.93
CA TRP A 73 -16.41 1.89 -3.54
C TRP A 73 -15.06 1.17 -3.36
N GLY A 74 -14.05 1.89 -2.91
CA GLY A 74 -12.75 1.38 -2.54
C GLY A 74 -12.03 2.32 -1.58
N ALA A 75 -10.81 1.94 -1.21
CA ALA A 75 -9.88 2.82 -0.54
C ALA A 75 -8.45 2.53 -0.99
N LEU A 76 -7.57 3.49 -0.82
CA LEU A 76 -6.12 3.27 -0.78
C LEU A 76 -5.68 3.35 0.67
N SER A 77 -5.04 2.30 1.14
CA SER A 77 -4.43 2.21 2.46
C SER A 77 -2.92 2.15 2.31
N VAL A 78 -2.19 2.91 3.14
CA VAL A 78 -0.73 2.85 3.23
C VAL A 78 -0.37 2.28 4.58
N TYR A 79 0.41 1.20 4.58
CA TYR A 79 0.90 0.52 5.76
C TYR A 79 2.42 0.62 5.85
N ARG A 80 2.93 0.81 7.06
CA ARG A 80 4.36 0.73 7.37
C ARG A 80 4.59 -0.36 8.41
N PHE A 81 5.68 -1.11 8.31
CA PHE A 81 6.03 -2.05 9.36
C PHE A 81 6.64 -1.32 10.55
N GLU A 82 6.03 -1.47 11.72
CA GLU A 82 6.48 -0.85 12.96
C GLU A 82 6.25 -1.86 14.11
N GLU A 83 7.23 -1.99 15.00
CA GLU A 83 7.10 -2.82 16.21
C GLU A 83 6.64 -4.27 15.95
N GLY A 84 7.08 -4.87 14.84
CA GLY A 84 6.78 -6.27 14.51
C GLY A 84 5.47 -6.50 13.76
N ARG A 85 4.77 -5.46 13.31
CA ARG A 85 3.52 -5.58 12.52
C ARG A 85 3.33 -4.44 11.51
N MET A 86 2.42 -4.63 10.56
CA MET A 86 1.98 -3.56 9.67
C MET A 86 1.03 -2.60 10.41
N VAL A 87 1.32 -1.31 10.33
CA VAL A 87 0.55 -0.23 10.93
C VAL A 87 0.00 0.66 9.83
N LEU A 88 -1.33 0.88 9.83
CA LEU A 88 -1.99 1.78 8.89
C LEU A 88 -1.55 3.23 9.15
N LYS A 89 -0.85 3.85 8.19
CA LYS A 89 -0.36 5.22 8.26
C LYS A 89 -1.30 6.22 7.59
N ALA A 90 -1.91 5.81 6.48
CA ALA A 90 -2.86 6.64 5.76
C ALA A 90 -3.98 5.81 5.14
N LYS A 91 -5.16 6.40 5.03
CA LYS A 91 -6.29 5.83 4.27
C LYS A 91 -6.99 6.93 3.50
N LEU A 92 -7.16 6.73 2.21
CA LEU A 92 -7.93 7.60 1.33
C LEU A 92 -9.09 6.79 0.74
N ASP A 93 -10.31 7.20 1.09
CA ASP A 93 -11.51 6.60 0.51
C ASP A 93 -11.63 7.02 -0.97
N THR A 94 -11.79 6.04 -1.86
CA THR A 94 -11.88 6.27 -3.30
C THR A 94 -13.29 5.97 -3.81
N LEU A 95 -13.68 6.67 -4.88
CA LEU A 95 -14.96 6.46 -5.54
C LEU A 95 -15.00 5.18 -6.40
N ALA A 96 -13.85 4.55 -6.66
CA ALA A 96 -13.72 3.22 -7.25
C ALA A 96 -12.38 2.56 -6.82
N PRO A 97 -12.32 1.22 -6.75
CA PRO A 97 -11.04 0.52 -6.54
C PRO A 97 -10.06 0.85 -7.67
N ALA A 98 -8.80 1.07 -7.32
CA ALA A 98 -7.73 1.18 -8.30
C ALA A 98 -7.40 -0.23 -8.84
N GLU A 99 -7.53 -0.45 -10.15
CA GLU A 99 -7.18 -1.75 -10.75
C GLU A 99 -5.67 -1.92 -10.89
N ARG A 100 -4.96 -0.80 -11.07
CA ARG A 100 -3.49 -0.73 -11.10
C ARG A 100 -3.01 0.51 -10.37
N PHE A 101 -1.81 0.39 -9.81
CA PHE A 101 -1.02 1.54 -9.39
C PHE A 101 0.41 1.40 -9.91
N TRP A 102 1.06 2.55 -10.11
CA TRP A 102 2.49 2.67 -10.36
C TRP A 102 3.09 3.54 -9.28
N VAL A 103 4.33 3.22 -8.92
CA VAL A 103 5.11 4.07 -8.03
C VAL A 103 6.27 4.66 -8.83
N HIS A 104 6.29 5.99 -8.92
CA HIS A 104 7.34 6.73 -9.63
C HIS A 104 7.34 8.19 -9.17
N ASP A 105 8.47 8.86 -9.24
CA ASP A 105 8.54 10.32 -9.13
C ASP A 105 7.90 10.93 -10.39
N VAL A 106 6.69 11.48 -10.28
CA VAL A 106 5.97 12.08 -11.42
C VAL A 106 5.94 13.60 -11.39
N ASP A 107 6.27 14.24 -10.28
CA ASP A 107 6.36 15.69 -10.18
C ASP A 107 7.80 16.24 -10.17
N GLY A 108 8.79 15.36 -10.12
CA GLY A 108 10.22 15.66 -10.19
C GLY A 108 10.82 16.10 -8.86
N ASP A 109 10.14 15.88 -7.74
CA ASP A 109 10.61 16.28 -6.40
C ASP A 109 11.56 15.27 -5.75
N SER A 110 11.94 14.22 -6.50
CA SER A 110 12.74 13.08 -6.04
C SER A 110 12.05 12.22 -4.99
N THR A 111 10.75 12.44 -4.74
CA THR A 111 9.91 11.56 -3.93
C THR A 111 9.10 10.59 -4.79
N HIS A 112 8.75 9.42 -4.23
CA HIS A 112 8.01 8.42 -4.98
C HIS A 112 6.52 8.73 -4.87
N ASP A 113 5.88 9.02 -5.99
CA ASP A 113 4.45 9.23 -6.07
C ASP A 113 3.72 7.94 -6.40
N VAL A 114 2.48 7.81 -5.92
CA VAL A 114 1.61 6.69 -6.27
C VAL A 114 0.59 7.16 -7.29
N ILE A 115 0.72 6.69 -8.53
CA ILE A 115 -0.28 6.86 -9.58
C ILE A 115 -1.24 5.69 -9.51
N THR A 116 -2.53 5.93 -9.41
CA THR A 116 -3.57 4.90 -9.47
C THR A 116 -4.47 5.12 -10.67
N ILE A 117 -4.84 4.04 -11.36
CA ILE A 117 -5.87 4.05 -12.39
C ILE A 117 -7.05 3.21 -11.90
N SER A 118 -8.20 3.86 -11.84
CA SER A 118 -9.49 3.27 -11.49
C SER A 118 -10.49 3.45 -12.61
N GLN A 119 -11.62 2.73 -12.55
CA GLN A 119 -12.75 2.97 -13.46
C GLN A 119 -13.30 4.40 -13.38
N SER A 120 -12.98 5.15 -12.31
CA SER A 120 -13.37 6.55 -12.10
C SER A 120 -12.32 7.57 -12.53
N GLY A 121 -11.15 7.14 -13.00
CA GLY A 121 -10.08 8.05 -13.47
C GLY A 121 -8.71 7.73 -12.89
N VAL A 122 -7.77 8.65 -13.16
CA VAL A 122 -6.38 8.60 -12.68
C VAL A 122 -6.27 9.47 -11.42
N MET A 123 -5.67 8.94 -10.35
CA MET A 123 -5.36 9.71 -9.15
C MET A 123 -3.88 9.57 -8.81
N VAL A 124 -3.21 10.70 -8.60
CA VAL A 124 -1.80 10.75 -8.19
C VAL A 124 -1.76 11.16 -6.72
N LEU A 125 -1.19 10.32 -5.88
CA LEU A 125 -0.76 10.68 -4.53
C LEU A 125 0.68 11.15 -4.60
N LEU A 126 0.89 12.44 -4.35
CA LEU A 126 2.24 12.97 -4.25
C LEU A 126 2.91 12.49 -2.97
N GLY A 127 4.14 12.01 -3.09
CA GLY A 127 5.03 11.78 -1.97
C GLY A 127 5.20 13.07 -1.17
N ARG A 128 5.58 12.93 0.10
CA ARG A 128 5.95 14.10 0.89
C ARG A 128 7.43 13.97 1.25
N PRO A 129 8.26 14.96 0.87
CA PRO A 129 9.62 14.97 1.37
C PRO A 129 9.57 15.11 2.89
N CYS A 130 10.39 14.31 3.56
CA CYS A 130 10.60 14.42 4.99
C CYS A 130 10.92 15.89 5.32
N PRO A 131 10.23 16.55 6.26
CA PRO A 131 10.55 17.93 6.60
C PRO A 131 11.99 17.93 7.10
N ASN A 132 12.87 18.61 6.37
CA ASN A 132 14.28 18.75 6.73
C ASN A 132 14.39 19.16 8.20
N GLY A 133 14.66 18.19 9.06
CA GLY A 133 15.03 18.40 10.45
C GLY A 133 16.42 19.03 10.43
N GLY A 134 16.45 20.35 10.31
CA GLY A 134 17.66 21.12 10.61
C GLY A 134 18.02 20.97 12.09
N PRO A 135 19.33 21.02 12.43
CA PRO A 135 19.86 20.76 13.77
C PRO A 135 19.33 21.72 14.85
#